data_AF-A0A7S9GJ76-F1
#
_entry.id   AF-A0A7S9GJ76-F1
#
_cell.length_a   1.000
_cell.length_b   1.000
_cell.length_c   1.000
_cell.angle_alpha   90.00
_cell.angle_beta   90.00
_cell.angle_gamma   90.00
#
_symmetry.space_group_name_H-M   'P 1'
#
loop_
_entity.id
_entity.type
_entity.pdbx_description
1 polymer ?
#
loop_
_entity_poly.entity_id
_entity_poly.type
_entity_poly.pdbx_seq_one_letter_code
_entity_poly.pdbx_strand_id
1 'polypeptide(L)'
;MGAEVDSETVQGKSQPWPARFAAWMGAELPKLLGAAVILVLGFALKDSVDLAIKQRQLDLSYTKEMQGLLQQLYGQGREPGRPPSEAELKSAAILLAAYGEPALPGLLSVLRGSGLETLAAAEGLNALALREPALVCAALPRVLGLRRQYEWQAHELVVQMLGQHGCRQARPALQRYLALVEAAAAGRPQAFETLLRQPPEGPGEVYPRLQRSVRLALEQLERDAF
;
A
#
# COMPACT_ATOMS: atom_id res chain seq x y z
N MET A 1 36.72 93.03 -54.95
CA MET A 1 35.97 93.32 -53.70
C MET A 1 34.77 92.39 -53.65
N GLY A 2 34.61 91.63 -52.57
CA GLY A 2 33.54 90.63 -52.37
C GLY A 2 34.13 89.22 -52.24
N ALA A 3 34.82 88.90 -51.14
CA ALA A 3 34.29 88.48 -49.83
C ALA A 3 34.09 86.96 -49.76
N GLU A 4 35.13 86.34 -49.19
CA GLU A 4 35.26 85.00 -48.61
C GLU A 4 34.10 84.69 -47.65
N VAL A 5 33.49 83.50 -47.77
CA VAL A 5 32.68 82.90 -46.71
C VAL A 5 33.05 81.43 -46.60
N ASP A 6 33.97 81.17 -45.68
CA ASP A 6 34.21 79.85 -45.10
C ASP A 6 32.95 79.36 -44.38
N SER A 7 32.58 78.11 -44.63
CA SER A 7 31.59 77.39 -43.82
C SER A 7 32.21 76.12 -43.28
N GLU A 8 32.72 76.23 -42.06
CA GLU A 8 33.18 75.13 -41.24
C GLU A 8 32.06 74.12 -40.96
N THR A 9 32.39 72.88 -41.26
CA THR A 9 31.68 71.64 -40.91
C THR A 9 31.61 71.44 -39.39
N VAL A 10 30.39 71.40 -38.82
CA VAL A 10 30.16 70.82 -37.49
C VAL A 10 29.37 69.52 -37.65
N GLN A 11 30.12 68.44 -37.90
CA GLN A 11 29.58 67.08 -37.99
C GLN A 11 29.43 66.49 -36.58
N GLY A 12 28.34 66.85 -35.90
CA GLY A 12 27.95 66.27 -34.61
C GLY A 12 27.47 64.83 -34.79
N LYS A 13 28.35 63.85 -34.56
CA LYS A 13 27.98 62.43 -34.44
C LYS A 13 27.06 62.26 -33.23
N SER A 14 25.74 62.16 -33.49
CA SER A 14 24.74 61.77 -32.51
C SER A 14 24.99 60.33 -32.05
N GLN A 15 25.55 60.19 -30.85
CA GLN A 15 25.81 58.91 -30.22
C GLN A 15 24.46 58.22 -29.88
N PRO A 16 24.29 56.91 -30.18
CA PRO A 16 23.01 56.22 -30.07
C PRO A 16 22.50 56.16 -28.62
N TRP A 17 21.22 56.51 -28.45
CA TRP A 17 20.47 56.57 -27.19
C TRP A 17 20.65 55.42 -26.19
N PRO A 18 20.78 54.12 -26.59
CA PRO A 18 20.99 53.03 -25.62
C PRO A 18 22.31 53.13 -24.82
N ALA A 19 23.34 53.78 -25.36
CA ALA A 19 24.64 53.91 -24.69
C ALA A 19 24.59 54.87 -23.48
N ARG A 20 23.72 55.90 -23.53
CA ARG A 20 23.55 56.84 -22.41
C ARG A 20 22.70 56.24 -21.27
N PHE A 21 21.76 55.37 -21.61
CA PHE A 21 20.94 54.66 -20.61
C PHE A 21 21.75 53.58 -19.88
N ALA A 22 22.63 52.87 -20.58
CA ALA A 22 23.55 51.89 -19.98
C ALA A 22 24.57 52.55 -19.03
N ALA A 23 25.09 53.73 -19.37
CA ALA A 23 26.00 54.48 -18.52
C ALA A 23 25.31 55.04 -17.25
N TRP A 24 24.04 55.43 -17.34
CA TRP A 24 23.28 55.96 -16.20
C TRP A 24 22.86 54.87 -15.20
N MET A 25 22.56 53.65 -15.66
CA MET A 25 22.22 52.53 -14.76
C MET A 25 23.45 51.80 -14.16
N GLY A 26 24.67 52.12 -14.59
CA GLY A 26 25.89 51.37 -14.26
C GLY A 26 26.27 51.34 -12.77
N ALA A 27 25.80 52.28 -11.96
CA ALA A 27 26.14 52.35 -10.53
C ALA A 27 25.15 51.61 -9.60
N GLU A 28 23.91 51.33 -10.05
CA GLU A 28 22.87 50.75 -9.19
C GLU A 28 22.37 49.36 -9.63
N LEU A 29 22.67 48.94 -10.87
CA LEU A 29 22.33 47.62 -11.40
C LEU A 29 22.79 46.43 -10.50
N PRO A 30 23.98 46.46 -9.87
CA PRO A 30 24.44 45.36 -9.01
C PRO A 30 23.54 45.13 -7.78
N LYS A 31 22.91 46.20 -7.26
CA LYS A 31 22.03 46.12 -6.08
C LYS A 31 20.68 45.48 -6.43
N LEU A 32 20.14 45.79 -7.61
CA LEU A 32 18.89 45.20 -8.10
C LEU A 32 19.08 43.72 -8.44
N LEU A 33 20.22 43.34 -9.03
CA LEU A 33 20.56 41.94 -9.27
C LEU A 33 20.67 41.15 -7.96
N GLY A 34 21.30 41.71 -6.92
CA GLY A 34 21.36 41.08 -5.60
C GLY A 34 19.98 40.84 -4.99
N ALA A 35 19.09 41.84 -5.03
CA ALA A 35 17.71 41.70 -4.55
C ALA A 35 16.90 40.68 -5.36
N ALA A 36 17.05 40.67 -6.68
CA ALA A 36 16.38 39.72 -7.57
C ALA A 36 16.83 38.27 -7.30
N VAL A 37 18.14 38.05 -7.09
CA VAL A 37 18.68 36.73 -6.77
C VAL A 37 18.13 36.22 -5.43
N ILE A 38 18.10 37.07 -4.39
CA ILE A 38 17.54 36.68 -3.08
C ILE A 38 16.04 36.36 -3.20
N LEU A 39 15.29 37.13 -3.99
CA LEU A 39 13.86 36.90 -4.20
C LEU A 39 13.62 35.57 -4.93
N VAL A 40 14.38 35.28 -5.99
CA VAL A 40 14.28 34.01 -6.73
C VAL A 40 14.70 32.83 -5.85
N LEU A 41 15.80 32.95 -5.07
CA LEU A 41 16.20 31.90 -4.14
C LEU A 41 15.15 31.67 -3.05
N GLY A 42 14.59 32.75 -2.48
CA GLY A 42 13.54 32.67 -1.47
C GLY A 42 12.26 32.01 -1.99
N PHE A 43 11.88 32.32 -3.24
CA PHE A 43 10.73 31.71 -3.89
C PHE A 43 10.97 30.21 -4.20
N ALA A 44 12.12 29.86 -4.78
CA ALA A 44 12.46 28.48 -5.08
C ALA A 44 12.59 27.60 -3.82
N LEU A 45 13.14 28.15 -2.73
CA LEU A 45 13.20 27.48 -1.44
C LEU A 45 11.80 27.30 -0.82
N LYS A 46 10.91 28.29 -0.96
CA LYS A 46 9.54 28.22 -0.42
C LYS A 46 8.69 27.16 -1.12
N ASP A 47 8.70 27.13 -2.46
CA ASP A 47 7.90 26.16 -3.22
C ASP A 47 8.39 24.72 -3.00
N SER A 48 9.71 24.53 -2.87
CA SER A 48 10.30 23.22 -2.58
C SER A 48 9.88 22.69 -1.19
N VAL A 49 9.79 23.56 -0.19
CA VAL A 49 9.39 23.17 1.17
C VAL A 49 7.88 22.95 1.26
N ASP A 50 7.06 23.76 0.58
CA ASP A 50 5.60 23.62 0.63
C ASP A 50 5.13 22.31 -0.03
N LEU A 51 5.80 21.86 -1.10
CA LEU A 51 5.56 20.55 -1.72
C LEU A 51 5.97 19.38 -0.81
N ALA A 52 7.13 19.47 -0.14
CA ALA A 52 7.59 18.42 0.77
C ALA A 52 6.73 18.30 2.04
N ILE A 53 6.19 19.41 2.54
CA ILE A 53 5.27 19.41 3.69
C ILE A 53 3.93 18.77 3.31
N LYS A 54 3.39 19.07 2.12
CA LYS A 54 2.12 18.49 1.65
C LYS A 54 2.20 16.98 1.47
N GLN A 55 3.30 16.45 0.92
CA GLN A 55 3.50 15.00 0.80
C GLN A 55 3.50 14.32 2.18
N ARG A 56 4.23 14.86 3.15
CA ARG A 56 4.25 14.30 4.51
C ARG A 56 2.89 14.40 5.21
N GLN A 57 2.13 15.46 4.97
CA GLN A 57 0.79 15.59 5.54
C GLN A 57 -0.17 14.55 4.96
N LEU A 58 -0.07 14.24 3.66
CA LEU A 58 -0.83 13.17 3.02
C LEU A 58 -0.44 11.79 3.57
N ASP A 59 0.84 11.50 3.71
CA ASP A 59 1.30 10.23 4.29
C ASP A 59 0.81 10.05 5.74
N LEU A 60 0.81 11.14 6.52
CA LEU A 60 0.30 11.13 7.90
C LEU A 60 -1.22 10.99 7.97
N SER A 61 -1.99 11.52 7.01
CA SER A 61 -3.43 11.31 6.98
C SER A 61 -3.77 9.87 6.57
N TYR A 62 -3.12 9.34 5.54
CA TYR A 62 -3.35 7.96 5.09
C TYR A 62 -3.02 6.93 6.16
N THR A 63 -1.90 7.10 6.88
CA THR A 63 -1.54 6.19 7.99
C THR A 63 -2.53 6.25 9.15
N LYS A 64 -3.09 7.43 9.47
CA LYS A 64 -4.13 7.58 10.49
C LYS A 64 -5.45 6.95 10.08
N GLU A 65 -5.87 7.12 8.83
CA GLU A 65 -7.08 6.47 8.31
C GLU A 65 -6.93 4.94 8.32
N MET A 66 -5.79 4.43 7.85
CA MET A 66 -5.47 3.01 7.88
C MET A 66 -5.44 2.46 9.31
N GLN A 67 -4.84 3.20 10.25
CA GLN A 67 -4.86 2.86 11.67
C GLN A 67 -6.28 2.85 12.24
N GLY A 68 -7.12 3.81 11.85
CA GLY A 68 -8.53 3.87 12.23
C GLY A 68 -9.32 2.66 11.74
N LEU A 69 -9.13 2.26 10.47
CA LEU A 69 -9.74 1.05 9.91
C LEU A 69 -9.27 -0.22 10.63
N LEU A 70 -7.97 -0.31 10.95
CA LEU A 70 -7.43 -1.42 11.73
C LEU A 70 -8.02 -1.46 13.15
N GLN A 71 -8.12 -0.33 13.83
CA GLN A 71 -8.76 -0.23 15.14
C GLN A 71 -10.23 -0.65 15.07
N GLN A 72 -10.95 -0.23 14.02
CA GLN A 72 -12.31 -0.68 13.75
C GLN A 72 -12.39 -2.19 13.54
N LEU A 73 -11.44 -2.82 12.85
CA LEU A 73 -11.38 -4.28 12.71
C LEU A 73 -11.10 -4.99 14.03
N TYR A 74 -10.17 -4.47 14.84
CA TYR A 74 -9.87 -5.00 16.18
C TYR A 74 -10.95 -4.68 17.22
N GLY A 75 -11.98 -3.91 16.85
CA GLY A 75 -13.02 -3.43 17.78
C GLY A 75 -12.54 -2.42 18.82
N GLN A 76 -11.35 -1.85 18.63
CA GLN A 76 -10.85 -0.76 19.44
C GLN A 76 -11.56 0.53 19.04
N GLY A 77 -12.29 1.16 19.98
CA GLY A 77 -13.03 2.41 19.73
C GLY A 77 -14.55 2.26 19.54
N ARG A 78 -15.12 1.07 19.79
CA ARG A 78 -16.58 0.89 19.82
C ARG A 78 -17.16 1.16 21.20
N GLU A 79 -18.44 1.53 21.23
CA GLU A 79 -19.19 1.64 22.48
C GLU A 79 -19.20 0.30 23.22
N PRO A 80 -18.91 0.29 24.53
CA PRO A 80 -18.94 -0.92 25.33
C PRO A 80 -20.36 -1.52 25.30
N GLY A 81 -20.48 -2.76 24.84
CA GLY A 81 -21.74 -3.50 24.82
C GLY A 81 -22.40 -3.66 23.44
N ARG A 82 -21.90 -3.03 22.38
CA ARG A 82 -22.42 -3.23 21.01
C ARG A 82 -21.53 -4.20 20.22
N PRO A 83 -22.02 -5.40 19.84
CA PRO A 83 -21.28 -6.29 18.95
C PRO A 83 -21.13 -5.65 17.57
N PRO A 84 -19.98 -5.81 16.89
CA PRO A 84 -19.83 -5.34 15.51
C PRO A 84 -20.83 -6.03 14.60
N SER A 85 -21.40 -5.27 13.67
CA SER A 85 -22.08 -5.90 12.54
C SER A 85 -21.04 -6.47 11.58
N GLU A 86 -21.35 -7.62 10.99
CA GLU A 86 -20.51 -8.24 9.96
C GLU A 86 -20.28 -7.29 8.77
N ALA A 87 -21.30 -6.50 8.41
CA ALA A 87 -21.23 -5.55 7.31
C ALA A 87 -20.21 -4.41 7.57
N GLU A 88 -20.14 -3.88 8.80
CA GLU A 88 -19.16 -2.85 9.18
C GLU A 88 -17.73 -3.40 9.13
N LEU A 89 -17.51 -4.63 9.60
CA LEU A 89 -16.20 -5.26 9.55
C LEU A 89 -15.75 -5.50 8.10
N LYS A 90 -16.64 -6.04 7.26
CA LYS A 90 -16.34 -6.28 5.84
C LYS A 90 -16.04 -5.00 5.09
N SER A 91 -16.84 -3.94 5.29
CA SER A 91 -16.59 -2.67 4.62
C SER A 91 -15.26 -2.06 5.06
N ALA A 92 -14.91 -2.12 6.35
CA ALA A 92 -13.62 -1.66 6.85
C ALA A 92 -12.45 -2.45 6.24
N ALA A 93 -12.56 -3.78 6.13
CA ALA A 93 -11.53 -4.61 5.52
C ALA A 93 -11.35 -4.35 4.02
N ILE A 94 -12.45 -4.12 3.28
CA ILE A 94 -12.40 -3.78 1.85
C ILE A 94 -11.80 -2.39 1.64
N LEU A 95 -12.18 -1.40 2.46
CA LEU A 95 -11.57 -0.07 2.43
C LEU A 95 -10.08 -0.14 2.78
N LEU A 96 -9.70 -0.96 3.74
CA LEU A 96 -8.31 -1.21 4.08
C LEU A 96 -7.55 -1.83 2.89
N ALA A 97 -8.14 -2.81 2.21
CA ALA A 97 -7.57 -3.39 0.99
C ALA A 97 -7.38 -2.37 -0.14
N ALA A 98 -8.13 -1.25 -0.13
CA ALA A 98 -7.98 -0.20 -1.13
C ALA A 98 -6.58 0.45 -1.12
N TYR A 99 -5.90 0.41 0.03
CA TYR A 99 -4.55 0.93 0.21
C TYR A 99 -3.45 0.06 -0.43
N GLY A 100 -3.76 -1.17 -0.89
CA GLY A 100 -2.81 -2.03 -1.60
C GLY A 100 -1.82 -2.74 -0.68
N GLU A 101 -0.56 -2.83 -1.10
CA GLU A 101 0.52 -3.50 -0.35
C GLU A 101 0.66 -3.11 1.13
N PRO A 102 0.59 -1.82 1.54
CA PRO A 102 0.68 -1.42 2.95
C PRO A 102 -0.40 -2.03 3.87
N ALA A 103 -1.55 -2.39 3.32
CA ALA A 103 -2.66 -2.98 4.09
C ALA A 103 -2.48 -4.48 4.36
N LEU A 104 -1.67 -5.17 3.55
CA LEU A 104 -1.50 -6.62 3.62
C LEU A 104 -1.08 -7.12 5.00
N PRO A 105 -0.07 -6.56 5.70
CA PRO A 105 0.31 -7.02 7.03
C PRO A 105 -0.82 -6.84 8.06
N GLY A 106 -1.62 -5.77 7.93
CA GLY A 106 -2.76 -5.50 8.79
C GLY A 106 -3.86 -6.55 8.63
N LEU A 107 -4.26 -6.82 7.39
CA LEU A 107 -5.23 -7.86 7.06
C LEU A 107 -4.76 -9.25 7.51
N LEU A 108 -3.49 -9.60 7.25
CA LEU A 108 -2.91 -10.87 7.72
C LEU A 108 -2.88 -10.97 9.25
N SER A 109 -2.65 -9.86 9.96
CA SER A 109 -2.69 -9.85 11.42
C SER A 109 -4.10 -10.07 11.96
N VAL A 110 -5.13 -9.47 11.36
CA VAL A 110 -6.54 -9.71 11.74
C VAL A 110 -6.96 -11.15 11.42
N LEU A 111 -6.48 -11.70 10.30
CA LEU A 111 -6.72 -13.09 9.90
C LEU A 111 -6.18 -14.13 10.90
N ARG A 112 -5.27 -13.76 11.82
CA ARG A 112 -4.74 -14.69 12.85
C ARG A 112 -5.77 -15.17 13.86
N GLY A 113 -6.86 -14.41 14.03
CA GLY A 113 -7.89 -14.69 15.01
C GLY A 113 -8.89 -15.75 14.56
N SER A 114 -10.04 -15.73 15.22
CA SER A 114 -11.26 -16.42 14.82
C SER A 114 -12.42 -15.42 14.84
N GLY A 115 -13.60 -15.82 14.37
CA GLY A 115 -14.80 -14.98 14.41
C GLY A 115 -15.00 -14.08 13.17
N LEU A 116 -15.83 -13.05 13.34
CA LEU A 116 -16.28 -12.19 12.24
C LEU A 116 -15.15 -11.34 11.67
N GLU A 117 -14.19 -10.94 12.50
CA GLU A 117 -13.01 -10.17 12.11
C GLU A 117 -12.14 -10.96 11.12
N THR A 118 -12.01 -12.28 11.32
CA THR A 118 -11.24 -13.16 10.45
C THR A 118 -11.92 -13.29 9.08
N LEU A 119 -13.25 -13.43 9.06
CA LEU A 119 -14.03 -13.45 7.83
C LEU A 119 -13.91 -12.12 7.07
N ALA A 120 -14.02 -11.00 7.78
CA ALA A 120 -13.84 -9.68 7.18
C ALA A 120 -12.43 -9.49 6.61
N ALA A 121 -11.39 -9.89 7.34
CA ALA A 121 -10.02 -9.83 6.84
C ALA A 121 -9.82 -10.69 5.58
N ALA A 122 -10.44 -11.87 5.50
CA ALA A 122 -10.43 -12.69 4.30
C ALA A 122 -11.13 -12.00 3.11
N GLU A 123 -12.26 -11.32 3.33
CA GLU A 123 -12.91 -10.50 2.29
C GLU A 123 -12.02 -9.35 1.82
N GLY A 124 -11.33 -8.67 2.74
CA GLY A 124 -10.33 -7.66 2.40
C GLY A 124 -9.19 -8.22 1.56
N LEU A 125 -8.66 -9.40 1.92
CA LEU A 125 -7.61 -10.08 1.14
C LEU A 125 -8.11 -10.52 -0.24
N ASN A 126 -9.36 -10.97 -0.35
CA ASN A 126 -9.99 -11.27 -1.64
C ASN A 126 -10.10 -10.01 -2.51
N ALA A 127 -10.57 -8.89 -1.95
CA ALA A 127 -10.64 -7.62 -2.66
C ALA A 127 -9.25 -7.15 -3.12
N LEU A 128 -8.23 -7.34 -2.27
CA LEU A 128 -6.84 -7.04 -2.63
C LEU A 128 -6.34 -7.96 -3.75
N ALA A 129 -6.66 -9.26 -3.72
CA ALA A 129 -6.24 -10.24 -4.72
C ALA A 129 -6.80 -9.92 -6.12
N LEU A 130 -7.99 -9.33 -6.22
CA LEU A 130 -8.55 -8.88 -7.50
C LEU A 130 -7.73 -7.77 -8.16
N ARG A 131 -7.02 -6.96 -7.37
CA ARG A 131 -6.22 -5.82 -7.85
C ARG A 131 -4.73 -6.17 -7.97
N GLU A 132 -4.21 -6.90 -6.98
CA GLU A 132 -2.80 -7.22 -6.80
C GLU A 132 -2.60 -8.74 -6.54
N PRO A 133 -2.98 -9.61 -7.49
CA PRO A 133 -2.96 -11.06 -7.29
C PRO A 133 -1.55 -11.59 -7.00
N ALA A 134 -0.53 -11.05 -7.66
CA ALA A 134 0.86 -11.45 -7.45
C ALA A 134 1.32 -11.23 -6.00
N LEU A 135 0.93 -10.09 -5.41
CA LEU A 135 1.26 -9.76 -4.02
C LEU A 135 0.59 -10.74 -3.05
N VAL A 136 -0.72 -10.96 -3.21
CA VAL A 136 -1.48 -11.84 -2.32
C VAL A 136 -1.01 -13.29 -2.46
N CYS A 137 -0.83 -13.79 -3.69
CA CYS A 137 -0.32 -15.15 -3.94
C CYS A 137 1.10 -15.38 -3.42
N ALA A 138 1.94 -14.35 -3.34
CA ALA A 138 3.27 -14.46 -2.72
C ALA A 138 3.21 -14.54 -1.19
N ALA A 139 2.23 -13.88 -0.57
CA ALA A 139 2.11 -13.76 0.87
C ALA A 139 1.37 -14.92 1.52
N LEU A 140 0.23 -15.33 0.97
CA LEU A 140 -0.68 -16.32 1.54
C LEU A 140 -0.03 -17.69 1.86
N PRO A 141 0.89 -18.25 1.03
CA PRO A 141 1.50 -19.55 1.33
C PRO A 141 2.28 -19.58 2.66
N ARG A 142 2.77 -18.42 3.12
CA ARG A 142 3.47 -18.30 4.40
C ARG A 142 2.55 -18.57 5.59
N VAL A 143 1.26 -18.23 5.48
CA VAL A 143 0.27 -18.49 6.54
C VAL A 143 0.17 -19.99 6.81
N LEU A 144 0.18 -20.82 5.77
CA LEU A 144 0.18 -22.29 5.90
C LEU A 144 1.45 -22.85 6.55
N GLY A 145 2.54 -22.06 6.61
CA GLY A 145 3.78 -22.41 7.32
C GLY A 145 3.82 -21.91 8.76
N LEU A 146 3.14 -20.81 9.07
CA LEU A 146 3.11 -20.14 10.38
C LEU A 146 1.96 -20.63 11.27
N ARG A 147 1.73 -21.93 11.28
CA ARG A 147 0.49 -22.56 11.81
C ARG A 147 0.19 -22.27 13.29
N ARG A 148 1.20 -21.94 14.09
CA ARG A 148 1.04 -21.58 15.51
C ARG A 148 0.53 -20.15 15.72
N GLN A 149 0.60 -19.32 14.69
CA GLN A 149 0.16 -17.92 14.74
C GLN A 149 -1.27 -17.73 14.26
N TYR A 150 -1.84 -18.71 13.56
CA TYR A 150 -3.14 -18.63 12.91
C TYR A 150 -4.04 -19.77 13.40
N GLU A 151 -5.31 -19.48 13.61
CA GLU A 151 -6.32 -20.50 13.91
C GLU A 151 -6.60 -21.37 12.68
N TRP A 152 -7.18 -22.56 12.87
CA TRP A 152 -7.44 -23.48 11.77
C TRP A 152 -8.42 -22.91 10.73
N GLN A 153 -9.36 -22.06 11.15
CA GLN A 153 -10.31 -21.37 10.26
C GLN A 153 -9.56 -20.47 9.27
N ALA A 154 -8.53 -19.78 9.73
CA ALA A 154 -7.69 -18.94 8.90
C ALA A 154 -6.94 -19.78 7.85
N HIS A 155 -6.44 -20.97 8.23
CA HIS A 155 -5.85 -21.89 7.26
C HIS A 155 -6.86 -22.31 6.19
N GLU A 156 -8.10 -22.62 6.57
CA GLU A 156 -9.16 -22.99 5.63
C GLU A 156 -9.44 -21.86 4.62
N LEU A 157 -9.62 -20.63 5.10
CA LEU A 157 -9.84 -19.45 4.26
C LEU A 157 -8.66 -19.21 3.31
N VAL A 158 -7.43 -19.32 3.81
CA VAL A 158 -6.22 -19.18 2.99
C VAL A 158 -6.15 -20.24 1.89
N VAL A 159 -6.45 -21.49 2.22
CA VAL A 159 -6.50 -22.57 1.23
C VAL A 159 -7.50 -22.26 0.13
N GLN A 160 -8.70 -21.81 0.49
CA GLN A 160 -9.74 -21.44 -0.47
C GLN A 160 -9.30 -20.26 -1.35
N MET A 161 -8.74 -19.20 -0.77
CA MET A 161 -8.22 -18.05 -1.52
C MET A 161 -7.10 -18.44 -2.49
N LEU A 162 -6.17 -19.30 -2.06
CA LEU A 162 -5.08 -19.78 -2.93
C LEU A 162 -5.62 -20.50 -4.17
N GLY A 163 -6.68 -21.30 -4.01
CA GLY A 163 -7.35 -21.97 -5.12
C GLY A 163 -8.14 -21.01 -6.01
N GLN A 164 -8.98 -20.16 -5.41
CA GLN A 164 -9.85 -19.20 -6.11
C GLN A 164 -9.09 -18.19 -6.97
N HIS A 165 -7.91 -17.76 -6.51
CA HIS A 165 -7.08 -16.77 -7.22
C HIS A 165 -5.96 -17.42 -8.06
N GLY A 166 -5.98 -18.73 -8.27
CA GLY A 166 -5.03 -19.39 -9.17
C GLY A 166 -3.56 -19.30 -8.72
N CYS A 167 -3.28 -19.26 -7.41
CA CYS A 167 -1.94 -19.08 -6.86
C CYS A 167 -1.02 -20.32 -7.05
N ARG A 168 -0.58 -20.58 -8.30
CA ARG A 168 0.16 -21.81 -8.67
C ARG A 168 1.43 -22.06 -7.86
N GLN A 169 2.15 -20.99 -7.49
CA GLN A 169 3.37 -21.08 -6.68
C GLN A 169 3.12 -21.68 -5.28
N ALA A 170 1.86 -21.71 -4.83
CA ALA A 170 1.46 -22.27 -3.55
C ALA A 170 1.28 -23.79 -3.54
N ARG A 171 1.27 -24.45 -4.71
CA ARG A 171 1.08 -25.91 -4.85
C ARG A 171 1.95 -26.76 -3.90
N PRO A 172 3.28 -26.55 -3.78
CA PRO A 172 4.08 -27.33 -2.85
C PRO A 172 3.72 -27.09 -1.38
N ALA A 173 3.26 -25.87 -1.02
CA ALA A 173 2.79 -25.59 0.33
C ALA A 173 1.46 -26.31 0.63
N LEU A 174 0.52 -26.30 -0.32
CA LEU A 174 -0.76 -27.01 -0.22
C LEU A 174 -0.59 -28.52 -0.13
N GLN A 175 0.30 -29.12 -0.93
CA GLN A 175 0.59 -30.56 -0.87
C GLN A 175 1.16 -30.99 0.50
N ARG A 176 2.11 -30.21 1.05
CA ARG A 176 2.63 -30.45 2.41
C ARG A 176 1.55 -30.31 3.46
N TYR A 177 0.67 -29.32 3.31
CA TYR A 177 -0.45 -29.10 4.23
C TYR A 177 -1.47 -30.24 4.14
N LEU A 178 -1.80 -30.72 2.94
CA LEU A 178 -2.67 -31.87 2.72
C LEU A 178 -2.15 -33.12 3.44
N ALA A 179 -0.87 -33.45 3.29
CA ALA A 179 -0.28 -34.62 3.95
C ALA A 179 -0.43 -34.59 5.48
N LEU A 180 -0.34 -33.40 6.10
CA LEU A 180 -0.55 -33.22 7.53
C LEU A 180 -2.02 -33.42 7.92
N VAL A 181 -2.94 -32.82 7.16
CA VAL A 181 -4.39 -32.95 7.40
C VAL A 181 -4.86 -34.38 7.19
N GLU A 182 -4.33 -35.10 6.18
CA GLU A 182 -4.63 -36.50 5.94
C GLU A 182 -4.11 -37.42 7.04
N ALA A 183 -2.91 -37.15 7.58
CA ALA A 183 -2.41 -37.85 8.74
C ALA A 183 -3.31 -37.64 9.97
N ALA A 184 -3.79 -36.40 10.19
CA ALA A 184 -4.71 -36.09 11.27
C ALA A 184 -6.06 -36.78 11.11
N ALA A 185 -6.64 -36.76 9.91
CA ALA A 185 -7.88 -37.47 9.58
C ALA A 185 -7.75 -38.99 9.75
N ALA A 186 -6.56 -39.55 9.52
CA ALA A 186 -6.25 -40.97 9.74
C ALA A 186 -5.95 -41.34 11.20
N GLY A 187 -6.28 -40.48 12.17
CA GLY A 187 -6.09 -40.76 13.60
C GLY A 187 -4.69 -40.48 14.13
N ARG A 188 -3.84 -39.76 13.38
CA ARG A 188 -2.51 -39.30 13.82
C ARG A 188 -2.46 -37.76 13.91
N PRO A 189 -3.28 -37.13 14.76
CA PRO A 189 -3.43 -35.68 14.76
C PRO A 189 -2.25 -34.94 15.40
N GLN A 190 -1.39 -35.63 16.15
CA GLN A 190 -0.34 -34.98 16.96
C GLN A 190 0.59 -34.12 16.11
N ALA A 191 0.96 -34.58 14.91
CA ALA A 191 1.81 -33.83 14.00
C ALA A 191 1.15 -32.53 13.49
N PHE A 192 -0.18 -32.52 13.36
CA PHE A 192 -0.94 -31.35 12.93
C PHE A 192 -1.27 -30.42 14.10
N GLU A 193 -1.79 -30.97 15.20
CA GLU A 193 -2.22 -30.23 16.40
C GLU A 193 -1.06 -29.51 17.10
N THR A 194 0.13 -30.11 17.15
CA THR A 194 1.34 -29.44 17.72
C THR A 194 1.79 -28.21 16.93
N LEU A 195 1.26 -28.06 15.72
CA LEU A 195 1.51 -26.91 14.86
C LEU A 195 0.37 -25.90 14.92
N LEU A 196 -0.81 -26.24 15.42
CA LEU A 196 -1.92 -25.31 15.56
C LEU A 196 -1.77 -24.43 16.81
N ARG A 197 -2.38 -23.25 16.77
CA ARG A 197 -2.54 -22.40 17.96
C ARG A 197 -3.50 -23.02 18.96
N GLN A 198 -4.64 -23.49 18.48
CA GLN A 198 -5.63 -24.24 19.26
C GLN A 198 -6.11 -25.44 18.42
N PRO A 199 -6.24 -26.64 19.02
CA PRO A 199 -6.85 -27.77 18.34
C PRO A 199 -8.34 -27.48 18.06
N PRO A 200 -8.89 -27.95 16.93
CA PRO A 200 -10.29 -27.72 16.62
C PRO A 200 -11.22 -28.45 17.59
N GLU A 201 -12.28 -27.76 18.00
CA GLU A 201 -13.44 -28.42 18.62
C GLU A 201 -14.13 -29.29 17.54
N GLY A 202 -14.19 -30.60 17.75
CA GLY A 202 -14.75 -31.54 16.78
C GLY A 202 -13.79 -31.93 15.64
N PRO A 203 -12.63 -32.56 15.95
CA PRO A 203 -11.65 -32.96 14.93
C PRO A 203 -12.22 -33.89 13.85
N GLY A 204 -13.24 -34.69 14.19
CA GLY A 204 -13.92 -35.60 13.28
C GLY A 204 -14.64 -34.90 12.11
N GLU A 205 -15.05 -33.64 12.28
CA GLU A 205 -15.68 -32.85 11.21
C GLU A 205 -14.68 -31.90 10.54
N VAL A 206 -13.76 -31.32 11.34
CA VAL A 206 -12.84 -30.30 10.86
C VAL A 206 -11.78 -30.88 9.92
N TYR A 207 -11.18 -32.03 10.24
CA TYR A 207 -10.12 -32.60 9.38
C TYR A 207 -10.63 -33.01 7.99
N PRO A 208 -11.77 -33.72 7.85
CA PRO A 208 -12.32 -34.03 6.53
C PRO A 208 -12.72 -32.77 5.74
N ARG A 209 -13.23 -31.73 6.41
CA ARG A 209 -13.55 -30.46 5.74
C ARG A 209 -12.29 -29.78 5.20
N LEU A 210 -11.26 -29.63 6.03
CA LEU A 210 -9.97 -29.08 5.61
C LEU A 210 -9.36 -29.88 4.45
N GLN A 211 -9.39 -31.21 4.53
CA GLN A 211 -8.90 -32.08 3.47
C GLN A 211 -9.62 -31.82 2.13
N ARG A 212 -10.95 -31.67 2.18
CA ARG A 212 -11.77 -31.34 1.00
C ARG A 212 -11.41 -29.97 0.43
N SER A 213 -11.28 -28.96 1.28
CA SER A 213 -10.91 -27.60 0.89
C SER A 213 -9.53 -27.56 0.20
N VAL A 214 -8.54 -28.30 0.73
CA VAL A 214 -7.19 -28.37 0.14
C VAL A 214 -7.18 -29.08 -1.20
N ARG A 215 -7.91 -30.19 -1.33
CA ARG A 215 -8.05 -30.90 -2.61
C ARG A 215 -8.73 -30.03 -3.67
N LEU A 216 -9.81 -29.35 -3.32
CA LEU A 216 -10.50 -28.44 -4.23
C LEU A 216 -9.57 -27.31 -4.69
N ALA A 217 -8.81 -26.72 -3.78
CA ALA A 217 -7.84 -25.68 -4.13
C ALA A 217 -6.76 -26.22 -5.09
N LEU A 218 -6.23 -27.42 -4.84
CA LEU A 218 -5.26 -28.06 -5.74
C LEU A 218 -5.84 -28.33 -7.13
N GLU A 219 -7.08 -28.81 -7.21
CA GLU A 219 -7.77 -29.02 -8.48
C GLU A 219 -8.00 -27.71 -9.26
N GLN A 220 -8.37 -26.62 -8.57
CA GLN A 220 -8.51 -25.30 -9.18
C GLN A 220 -7.18 -24.83 -9.80
N LEU A 221 -6.07 -24.97 -9.06
CA LEU A 221 -4.73 -24.62 -9.56
C LEU A 221 -4.30 -25.43 -10.79
N GLU A 222 -4.84 -26.64 -10.99
CA GLU A 222 -4.57 -27.48 -12.15
C GLU A 222 -5.41 -27.09 -13.37
N ARG A 223 -6.66 -26.67 -13.17
CA ARG A 223 -7.56 -26.25 -14.27
C ARG A 223 -7.06 -24.99 -14.94
N ASP A 224 -6.56 -24.04 -14.17
CA ASP A 224 -6.09 -22.77 -14.70
C ASP A 224 -4.75 -22.90 -15.45
N ALA A 225 -4.13 -24.08 -15.51
CA ALA A 225 -2.83 -24.31 -16.15
C ALA A 225 -2.86 -24.36 -17.68
N PHE A 226 -4.05 -24.39 -18.29
CA PHE A 226 -4.28 -24.48 -19.74
C PHE A 226 -4.89 -23.19 -20.28
#